data_AF-A0A7X9PIY8-F1
#
_entry.id   AF-A0A7X9PIY8-F1
#
_cell.length_a   1.000
_cell.length_b   1.000
_cell.length_c   1.000
_cell.angle_alpha   90.00
_cell.angle_beta   90.00
_cell.angle_gamma   90.00
#
_symmetry.space_group_name_H-M   'P 1'
#
loop_
_entity.id
_entity.type
_entity.pdbx_description
1 polymer ?
#
loop_
_entity_poly.entity_id
_entity_poly.type
_entity_poly.pdbx_seq_one_letter_code
_entity_poly.pdbx_strand_id
1 'polypeptide(L)'
;MKKNLIYKWLLIIFGSLSWLITICKSGWMYSYGLGFWGANGHDGVWHIALAESLSKGSLNIPILAGYKLQNYHIGFDLLMAFIHLVTRISFADLYFRLFPLVFSIAIGYLVYGFVNNWQKSNIAAWLSVFLVYFGGSAAWILGKGESAFWSQQAISTLINPPFIFSLILMILGLRHVEKLQQKYSVRSFLFSVLIFGILIEIKAYAGILSLGALFVSGIYIRVPASVLALISI
;
A
#
# COMPACT_ATOMS: atom_id res chain seq x y z
N MET A 1 13.61 -26.51 -7.24
CA MET A 1 12.41 -25.92 -6.60
C MET A 1 12.65 -25.37 -5.19
N LYS A 2 13.18 -26.14 -4.22
CA LYS A 2 13.32 -25.67 -2.82
C LYS A 2 14.23 -24.43 -2.63
N LYS A 3 15.35 -24.32 -3.38
CA LYS A 3 16.27 -23.18 -3.28
C LYS A 3 15.61 -21.84 -3.63
N ASN A 4 14.82 -21.78 -4.70
CA ASN A 4 14.12 -20.56 -5.12
C ASN A 4 13.12 -20.06 -4.07
N LEU A 5 12.51 -20.99 -3.32
CA LEU A 5 11.60 -20.66 -2.23
C LEU A 5 12.33 -19.99 -1.06
N ILE A 6 13.53 -20.46 -0.72
CA ILE A 6 14.37 -19.90 0.34
C ILE A 6 14.81 -18.47 -0.02
N TYR A 7 15.35 -18.26 -1.23
CA TYR A 7 15.79 -16.92 -1.67
C TYR A 7 14.67 -15.89 -1.71
N LYS A 8 13.45 -16.31 -2.08
CA LYS A 8 12.26 -15.46 -2.01
C LYS A 8 11.99 -14.99 -0.59
N TRP A 9 11.95 -15.91 0.37
CA TRP A 9 11.63 -15.55 1.75
C TRP A 9 12.73 -14.76 2.42
N LEU A 10 14.01 -15.08 2.16
CA LEU A 10 15.13 -14.27 2.62
C LEU A 10 15.01 -12.83 2.13
N LEU A 11 14.68 -12.61 0.86
CA LEU A 11 14.47 -11.28 0.32
C LEU A 11 13.30 -10.55 0.99
N ILE A 12 12.14 -11.21 1.14
CA ILE A 12 10.95 -10.60 1.77
C ILE A 12 11.21 -10.24 3.23
N ILE A 13 11.89 -11.11 3.98
CA ILE A 13 12.22 -10.87 5.38
C ILE A 13 13.23 -9.71 5.48
N PHE A 14 14.31 -9.75 4.70
CA PHE A 14 15.33 -8.71 4.74
C PHE A 14 14.80 -7.34 4.29
N GLY A 15 13.99 -7.31 3.22
CA GLY A 15 13.30 -6.11 2.77
C GLY A 15 12.26 -5.59 3.75
N SER A 16 11.54 -6.48 4.44
CA SER A 16 10.63 -6.07 5.50
C SER A 16 11.37 -5.44 6.67
N LEU A 17 12.48 -6.05 7.11
CA LEU A 17 13.30 -5.49 8.18
C LEU A 17 13.89 -4.12 7.81
N SER A 18 14.35 -3.94 6.56
CA SER A 18 14.90 -2.65 6.13
C SER A 18 13.86 -1.52 6.19
N TRP A 19 12.61 -1.79 5.78
CA TRP A 19 11.52 -0.83 5.91
C TRP A 19 11.12 -0.58 7.37
N LEU A 20 11.03 -1.63 8.18
CA LEU A 20 10.63 -1.52 9.60
C LEU A 20 11.58 -0.63 10.41
N ILE A 21 12.88 -0.60 10.08
CA ILE A 21 13.86 0.28 10.75
C ILE A 21 13.47 1.76 10.68
N THR A 22 12.77 2.19 9.62
CA THR A 22 12.40 3.62 9.44
C THR A 22 11.32 4.09 10.39
N ILE A 23 10.52 3.17 10.92
CA ILE A 23 9.36 3.50 11.76
C ILE A 23 9.49 2.97 13.19
N CYS A 24 10.43 2.05 13.45
CA CYS A 24 10.48 1.25 14.67
C CYS A 24 10.64 2.07 15.95
N LYS A 25 11.10 3.32 15.88
CA LYS A 25 11.23 4.21 17.03
C LYS A 25 9.93 4.96 17.39
N SER A 26 8.96 5.04 16.47
CA SER A 26 7.72 5.77 16.72
C SER A 26 6.73 4.92 17.51
N GLY A 27 5.92 5.55 18.36
CA GLY A 27 4.92 4.87 19.19
C GLY A 27 5.48 4.16 20.43
N TRP A 28 6.70 4.50 20.87
CA TRP A 28 7.26 4.05 22.15
C TRP A 28 7.09 5.11 23.23
N MET A 29 6.88 4.65 24.47
CA MET A 29 6.89 5.50 25.66
C MET A 29 8.32 5.72 26.12
N TYR A 30 8.72 6.98 26.18
CA TYR A 30 9.98 7.45 26.75
C TYR A 30 9.72 8.14 28.10
N SER A 31 10.77 8.49 28.83
CA SER A 31 10.65 9.21 30.11
C SER A 31 9.95 10.57 29.99
N TYR A 32 9.89 11.14 28.78
CA TYR A 32 9.24 12.42 28.45
C TYR A 32 7.96 12.24 27.62
N GLY A 33 7.40 11.03 27.55
CA GLY A 33 6.13 10.74 26.88
C GLY A 33 6.25 9.91 25.61
N LEU A 34 5.19 9.88 24.81
CA LEU A 34 5.10 9.11 23.58
C LEU A 34 5.94 9.76 22.47
N GLY A 35 6.90 9.01 21.92
CA GLY A 35 7.80 9.54 20.90
C GLY A 35 7.32 9.25 19.47
N PHE A 36 7.44 10.27 18.61
CA PHE A 36 7.17 10.20 17.18
C PHE A 36 8.37 10.75 16.41
N TRP A 37 8.84 10.03 15.40
CA TRP A 37 10.09 10.38 14.70
C TRP A 37 9.84 10.74 13.24
N GLY A 38 10.50 11.81 12.77
CA GLY A 38 10.39 12.28 11.38
C GLY A 38 8.96 12.67 11.02
N ALA A 39 8.51 12.27 9.83
CA ALA A 39 7.15 12.56 9.34
C ALA A 39 6.04 11.99 10.24
N ASN A 40 6.32 10.98 11.05
CA ASN A 40 5.33 10.39 11.97
C ASN A 40 4.88 11.37 13.07
N GLY A 41 5.67 12.41 13.36
CA GLY A 41 5.27 13.46 14.30
C GLY A 41 4.07 14.28 13.82
N HIS A 42 3.80 14.25 12.52
CA HIS A 42 2.62 14.89 11.93
C HIS A 42 1.64 13.84 11.39
N ASP A 43 2.07 13.04 10.40
CA ASP A 43 1.20 12.10 9.68
C ASP A 43 0.73 10.95 10.58
N GLY A 44 1.65 10.39 11.38
CA GLY A 44 1.34 9.30 12.30
C GLY A 44 0.37 9.71 13.40
N VAL A 45 0.59 10.88 14.00
CA VAL A 45 -0.32 11.45 15.01
C VAL A 45 -1.70 11.71 14.42
N TRP A 46 -1.76 12.27 13.21
CA TRP A 46 -3.02 12.52 12.50
C TRP A 46 -3.84 11.24 12.31
N HIS A 47 -3.24 10.18 11.74
CA HIS A 47 -3.92 8.91 11.48
C HIS A 47 -4.38 8.21 12.76
N ILE A 48 -3.54 8.21 13.81
CA ILE A 48 -3.91 7.62 15.10
C ILE A 48 -5.10 8.37 15.72
N ALA A 49 -5.05 9.70 15.77
CA ALA A 49 -6.12 10.51 16.34
C ALA A 49 -7.43 10.39 15.55
N LEU A 50 -7.34 10.29 14.22
CA LEU A 50 -8.51 10.14 13.37
C LEU A 50 -9.13 8.74 13.51
N ALA A 51 -8.33 7.68 13.49
CA ALA A 51 -8.82 6.32 13.73
C ALA A 51 -9.48 6.18 15.12
N GLU A 52 -8.92 6.84 16.14
CA GLU A 52 -9.52 6.90 17.47
C GLU A 52 -10.88 7.63 17.45
N SER A 53 -10.97 8.79 16.80
CA SER A 53 -12.23 9.54 16.63
C SER A 53 -13.30 8.69 15.92
N LEU A 54 -12.93 8.02 14.83
CA LEU A 54 -13.81 7.12 14.07
C LEU A 54 -14.29 5.94 14.90
N SER A 55 -13.43 5.36 15.75
CA SER A 55 -13.81 4.25 16.63
C SER A 55 -14.88 4.63 17.67
N LYS A 56 -14.99 5.93 17.98
CA LYS A 56 -16.02 6.51 18.85
C LYS A 56 -17.26 6.96 18.08
N GLY A 57 -17.33 6.71 16.77
CA GLY A 57 -18.44 7.13 15.90
C GLY A 57 -18.42 8.61 15.55
N SER A 58 -17.30 9.32 15.77
CA SER A 58 -17.18 10.74 15.47
C SER A 58 -16.61 10.95 14.06
N LEU A 59 -17.28 11.84 13.31
CA LEU A 59 -16.80 12.37 12.02
C LEU A 59 -16.21 13.78 12.17
N ASN A 60 -15.84 14.19 13.38
CA ASN A 60 -15.19 15.47 13.64
C ASN A 60 -13.67 15.36 13.42
N ILE A 61 -13.06 16.49 13.05
CA ILE A 61 -11.60 16.61 12.94
C ILE A 61 -11.01 16.54 14.36
N PRO A 62 -10.10 15.58 14.64
CA PRO A 62 -9.62 15.37 16.00
C PRO A 62 -8.72 16.51 16.52
N ILE A 63 -8.13 17.29 15.61
CA ILE A 63 -7.23 18.41 15.95
C ILE A 63 -7.91 19.79 15.92
N LEU A 64 -9.19 19.87 15.52
CA LEU A 64 -9.89 21.14 15.34
C LEU A 64 -11.36 21.04 15.78
N ALA A 65 -11.64 21.52 16.98
CA ALA A 65 -12.97 21.47 17.58
C ALA A 65 -14.02 22.25 16.76
N GLY A 66 -15.21 21.68 16.63
CA GLY A 66 -16.34 22.28 15.90
C GLY A 66 -16.35 22.02 14.39
N TYR A 67 -15.31 21.38 13.83
CA TYR A 67 -15.23 21.09 12.40
C TYR A 67 -15.44 19.61 12.11
N LYS A 68 -16.24 19.34 11.08
CA LYS A 68 -16.43 17.98 10.53
C LYS A 68 -15.32 17.66 9.54
N LEU A 69 -14.97 16.38 9.46
CA LEU A 69 -14.06 15.86 8.46
C LEU A 69 -14.69 16.02 7.07
N GLN A 70 -13.97 16.65 6.16
CA GLN A 70 -14.39 16.90 4.77
C GLN A 70 -13.21 16.62 3.84
N ASN A 71 -13.50 16.18 2.61
CA ASN A 71 -12.51 15.95 1.55
C ASN A 71 -11.32 15.07 1.97
N TYR A 72 -11.59 13.99 2.73
CA TYR A 72 -10.59 13.10 3.27
C TYR A 72 -10.90 11.63 2.97
N HIS A 73 -9.84 10.86 2.70
CA HIS A 73 -9.91 9.43 2.37
C HIS A 73 -9.80 8.58 3.65
N ILE A 74 -10.96 8.19 4.21
CA ILE A 74 -11.06 7.55 5.54
C ILE A 74 -10.75 6.05 5.57
N GLY A 75 -10.54 5.40 4.42
CA GLY A 75 -10.52 3.94 4.29
C GLY A 75 -9.45 3.24 5.14
N PHE A 76 -8.24 3.81 5.22
CA PHE A 76 -7.20 3.24 6.09
C PHE A 76 -7.51 3.43 7.58
N ASP A 77 -7.98 4.62 7.97
CA ASP A 77 -8.30 4.95 9.36
C ASP A 77 -9.52 4.16 9.86
N LEU A 78 -10.52 3.92 8.99
CA LEU A 78 -11.64 3.03 9.25
C LEU A 78 -11.21 1.59 9.46
N LEU A 79 -10.28 1.08 8.64
CA LEU A 79 -9.72 -0.26 8.85
C LEU A 79 -9.04 -0.35 10.22
N MET A 80 -8.24 0.65 10.59
CA MET A 80 -7.58 0.71 11.89
C MET A 80 -8.59 0.74 13.04
N ALA A 81 -9.61 1.60 12.94
CA ALA A 81 -10.70 1.69 13.91
C ALA A 81 -11.43 0.35 14.08
N PHE A 82 -11.74 -0.32 12.96
CA PHE A 82 -12.39 -1.63 12.98
C PHE A 82 -11.51 -2.69 13.68
N ILE A 83 -10.23 -2.79 13.31
CA ILE A 83 -9.31 -3.75 13.93
C ILE A 83 -9.15 -3.45 15.42
N HIS A 84 -9.07 -2.17 15.83
CA HIS A 84 -9.06 -1.79 17.24
C HIS A 84 -10.33 -2.25 17.97
N LEU A 85 -11.51 -2.02 17.40
CA LEU A 85 -12.78 -2.41 18.03
C LEU A 85 -12.88 -3.93 18.25
N VAL A 86 -12.36 -4.72 17.31
CA VAL A 86 -12.39 -6.20 17.37
C VAL A 86 -11.29 -6.77 18.28
N THR A 87 -10.07 -6.24 18.19
CA THR A 87 -8.88 -6.84 18.83
C THR A 87 -8.45 -6.15 20.13
N ARG A 88 -8.90 -4.91 20.34
CA ARG A 88 -8.49 -4.00 21.43
C ARG A 88 -7.00 -3.65 21.46
N ILE A 89 -6.25 -3.93 20.39
CA ILE A 89 -4.86 -3.49 20.23
C ILE A 89 -4.84 -1.95 20.13
N SER A 90 -3.90 -1.29 20.80
CA SER A 90 -3.81 0.18 20.80
C SER A 90 -3.58 0.73 19.38
N PHE A 91 -4.09 1.94 19.09
CA PHE A 91 -3.88 2.57 17.78
C PHE A 91 -2.39 2.76 17.44
N ALA A 92 -1.56 3.09 18.43
CA ALA A 92 -0.12 3.21 18.24
C ALA A 92 0.53 1.86 17.87
N ASP A 93 0.11 0.76 18.49
CA ASP A 93 0.59 -0.59 18.15
C ASP A 93 0.11 -1.04 16.78
N LEU A 94 -1.15 -0.76 16.42
CA LEU A 94 -1.65 -1.03 15.09
C LEU A 94 -0.84 -0.27 14.02
N TYR A 95 -0.65 1.03 14.22
CA TYR A 95 -0.01 1.90 13.24
C TYR A 95 1.50 1.70 13.11
N PHE A 96 2.23 1.54 14.23
CA PHE A 96 3.71 1.47 14.21
C PHE A 96 4.30 0.06 14.31
N ARG A 97 3.50 -0.96 14.63
CA ARG A 97 4.00 -2.34 14.82
C ARG A 97 3.29 -3.33 13.92
N LEU A 98 1.97 -3.51 14.12
CA LEU A 98 1.23 -4.57 13.44
C LEU A 98 1.09 -4.31 11.93
N PHE A 99 0.50 -3.18 11.54
CA PHE A 99 0.30 -2.89 10.11
C PHE A 99 1.60 -2.81 9.34
N PRO A 100 2.66 -2.14 9.82
CA PRO A 100 3.89 -2.09 9.06
C PRO A 100 4.53 -3.47 8.82
N LEU A 101 4.50 -4.35 9.82
CA LEU A 101 4.99 -5.73 9.68
C LEU A 101 4.15 -6.53 8.68
N VAL A 102 2.83 -6.46 8.81
CA VAL A 102 1.90 -7.18 7.94
C VAL A 102 2.01 -6.65 6.52
N PHE A 103 2.03 -5.34 6.34
CA PHE A 103 2.08 -4.69 5.03
C PHE A 103 3.41 -4.92 4.32
N SER A 104 4.54 -4.82 5.04
CA SER A 104 5.86 -5.06 4.46
C SER A 104 5.97 -6.49 3.94
N ILE A 105 5.47 -7.48 4.67
CA ILE A 105 5.50 -8.89 4.22
C ILE A 105 4.49 -9.11 3.08
N ALA A 106 3.27 -8.56 3.22
CA ALA A 106 2.20 -8.74 2.25
C ALA A 106 2.58 -8.22 0.86
N ILE A 107 3.16 -7.02 0.76
CA ILE A 107 3.52 -6.46 -0.54
C ILE A 107 4.56 -7.32 -1.26
N GLY A 108 5.60 -7.79 -0.55
CA GLY A 108 6.63 -8.65 -1.14
C GLY A 108 6.07 -9.99 -1.61
N TYR A 109 5.20 -10.62 -0.80
CA TYR A 109 4.52 -11.85 -1.18
C TYR A 109 3.60 -11.67 -2.39
N LEU A 110 2.79 -10.60 -2.40
CA LEU A 110 1.84 -10.32 -3.47
C LEU A 110 2.54 -9.99 -4.79
N VAL A 111 3.56 -9.13 -4.77
CA VAL A 111 4.33 -8.74 -5.96
C VAL A 111 5.06 -9.95 -6.54
N TYR A 112 5.72 -10.76 -5.71
CA TYR A 112 6.35 -12.00 -6.19
C TYR A 112 5.34 -12.90 -6.90
N GLY A 113 4.19 -13.13 -6.26
CA GLY A 113 3.14 -13.99 -6.81
C GLY A 113 2.55 -13.44 -8.11
N PHE A 114 2.33 -12.14 -8.19
CA PHE A 114 1.81 -11.48 -9.39
C PHE A 114 2.80 -11.58 -10.56
N VAL A 115 4.05 -11.13 -10.37
CA VAL A 115 5.03 -11.09 -11.45
C VAL A 115 5.44 -12.50 -11.89
N ASN A 116 5.59 -13.45 -10.96
CA ASN A 116 5.92 -14.82 -11.33
C ASN A 116 4.80 -15.46 -12.17
N ASN A 117 3.54 -15.15 -11.85
CA ASN A 117 2.42 -15.67 -12.63
C ASN A 117 2.31 -14.98 -14.00
N TRP A 118 2.52 -13.67 -14.06
CA TRP A 118 2.42 -12.90 -15.29
C TRP A 118 3.57 -13.17 -16.27
N GLN A 119 4.82 -13.10 -15.79
CA GLN A 119 6.03 -13.25 -16.60
C GLN A 119 6.56 -14.68 -16.66
N LYS A 120 5.97 -15.62 -15.90
CA LYS A 120 6.44 -17.01 -15.76
C LYS A 120 7.94 -17.12 -15.40
N SER A 121 8.47 -16.13 -14.67
CA SER A 121 9.89 -16.02 -14.35
C SER A 121 10.13 -15.72 -12.88
N ASN A 122 10.80 -16.64 -12.18
CA ASN A 122 11.21 -16.47 -10.79
C ASN A 122 12.22 -15.32 -10.63
N ILE A 123 13.07 -15.08 -11.64
CA ILE A 123 14.08 -14.02 -11.61
C ILE A 123 13.39 -12.66 -11.74
N ALA A 124 12.46 -12.51 -12.70
CA ALA A 124 11.69 -11.28 -12.84
C ALA A 124 10.89 -10.96 -11.56
N ALA A 125 10.27 -11.97 -10.96
CA ALA A 125 9.55 -11.82 -9.70
C ALA A 125 10.47 -11.43 -8.54
N TRP A 126 11.63 -12.06 -8.43
CA TRP A 126 12.62 -11.75 -7.39
C TRP A 126 13.16 -10.32 -7.55
N LEU A 127 13.55 -9.92 -8.77
CA LEU A 127 14.02 -8.57 -9.07
C LEU A 127 12.94 -7.52 -8.81
N SER A 128 11.68 -7.82 -9.13
CA SER A 128 10.56 -6.91 -8.85
C SER A 128 10.38 -6.69 -7.35
N VAL A 129 10.45 -7.75 -6.53
CA VAL A 129 10.40 -7.62 -5.06
C VAL A 129 11.62 -6.85 -4.53
N PHE A 130 12.80 -7.08 -5.10
CA PHE A 130 14.00 -6.34 -4.72
C PHE A 130 13.84 -4.84 -4.98
N LEU A 131 13.35 -4.47 -6.17
CA LEU A 131 13.08 -3.08 -6.52
C LEU A 131 11.93 -2.47 -5.70
N VAL A 132 10.96 -3.26 -5.25
CA VAL A 132 9.94 -2.77 -4.31
C VAL A 132 10.58 -2.35 -3.00
N TYR A 133 11.47 -3.14 -2.39
CA TYR A 133 12.05 -2.79 -1.10
C TYR A 133 13.22 -1.80 -1.16
N PHE A 134 14.03 -1.89 -2.21
CA PHE A 134 15.33 -1.22 -2.32
C PHE A 134 15.44 -0.30 -3.54
N GLY A 135 14.40 -0.21 -4.36
CA GLY A 135 14.34 0.74 -5.46
C GLY A 135 14.18 2.17 -4.96
N GLY A 136 14.64 3.13 -5.73
CA GLY A 136 14.55 4.53 -5.34
C GLY A 136 15.66 5.34 -5.99
N SER A 137 15.83 6.54 -5.47
CA SER A 137 16.88 7.44 -5.92
C SER A 137 18.15 7.24 -5.10
N ALA A 138 19.30 7.41 -5.77
CA ALA A 138 20.60 7.51 -5.11
C ALA A 138 20.84 8.90 -4.48
N ALA A 139 19.77 9.67 -4.16
CA ALA A 139 19.85 11.03 -3.64
C ALA A 139 20.71 11.15 -2.37
N TRP A 140 20.67 10.11 -1.53
CA TRP A 140 21.44 10.03 -0.29
C TRP A 140 22.96 10.08 -0.53
N ILE A 141 23.45 9.60 -1.69
CA ILE A 141 24.87 9.72 -2.08
C ILE A 141 25.26 11.20 -2.24
N LEU A 142 24.31 12.03 -2.68
CA LEU A 142 24.49 13.47 -2.83
C LEU A 142 24.24 14.24 -1.53
N GLY A 143 24.09 13.54 -0.39
CA GLY A 143 23.71 14.14 0.89
C GLY A 143 22.29 14.72 0.91
N LYS A 144 21.47 14.42 -0.10
CA LYS A 144 20.09 14.90 -0.20
C LYS A 144 19.11 13.80 0.19
N GLY A 145 18.04 14.18 0.89
CA GLY A 145 16.97 13.26 1.28
C GLY A 145 15.93 13.04 0.18
N GLU A 146 14.72 12.64 0.57
CA GLU A 146 13.60 12.40 -0.35
C GLU A 146 13.22 13.62 -1.20
N SER A 147 13.52 14.82 -0.71
CA SER A 147 13.27 16.09 -1.39
C SER A 147 14.17 16.35 -2.59
N ALA A 148 15.19 15.52 -2.84
CA ALA A 148 16.09 15.71 -3.99
C ALA A 148 15.37 15.56 -5.34
N PHE A 149 14.43 14.62 -5.41
CA PHE A 149 13.70 14.27 -6.63
C PHE A 149 12.18 14.31 -6.46
N TRP A 150 11.71 14.87 -5.34
CA TRP A 150 10.29 14.97 -4.99
C TRP A 150 9.58 13.61 -5.09
N SER A 151 10.31 12.54 -4.76
CA SER A 151 9.85 11.16 -4.85
C SER A 151 10.15 10.45 -3.53
N GLN A 152 9.13 9.79 -3.01
CA GLN A 152 9.27 8.88 -1.88
C GLN A 152 10.27 7.78 -2.25
N GLN A 153 11.17 7.46 -1.32
CA GLN A 153 12.11 6.35 -1.48
C GLN A 153 11.43 5.04 -1.07
N ALA A 154 11.81 3.90 -1.66
CA ALA A 154 11.19 2.63 -1.25
C ALA A 154 11.32 2.38 0.26
N ILE A 155 12.50 2.64 0.83
CA ILE A 155 12.77 2.38 2.24
C ILE A 155 11.81 3.11 3.20
N SER A 156 11.31 4.27 2.79
CA SER A 156 10.39 5.12 3.57
C SER A 156 8.91 4.75 3.38
N THR A 157 8.59 3.70 2.62
CA THR A 157 7.21 3.43 2.21
C THR A 157 6.25 3.16 3.37
N LEU A 158 6.75 2.63 4.49
CA LEU A 158 5.95 2.41 5.69
C LEU A 158 5.61 3.70 6.46
N ILE A 159 6.24 4.84 6.14
CA ILE A 159 5.90 6.14 6.72
C ILE A 159 4.50 6.60 6.30
N ASN A 160 4.00 6.14 5.14
CA ASN A 160 2.63 6.38 4.69
C ASN A 160 1.85 5.05 4.59
N PRO A 161 1.31 4.54 5.72
CA PRO A 161 0.50 3.33 5.74
C PRO A 161 -0.69 3.31 4.76
N PRO A 162 -1.46 4.40 4.56
CA PRO A 162 -2.51 4.42 3.53
C PRO A 162 -1.96 4.14 2.13
N PHE A 163 -0.80 4.71 1.79
CA PHE A 163 -0.16 4.48 0.49
C PHE A 163 0.24 3.02 0.29
N ILE A 164 1.01 2.41 1.21
CA ILE A 164 1.37 0.99 1.06
C ILE A 164 0.15 0.07 1.07
N PHE A 165 -0.87 0.40 1.86
CA PHE A 165 -2.12 -0.36 1.86
C PHE A 165 -2.83 -0.29 0.51
N SER A 166 -2.84 0.88 -0.13
CA SER A 166 -3.37 1.04 -1.49
C SER A 166 -2.61 0.20 -2.51
N LEU A 167 -1.28 0.10 -2.41
CA LEU A 167 -0.46 -0.75 -3.29
C LEU A 167 -0.75 -2.24 -3.08
N ILE A 168 -0.91 -2.68 -1.84
CA ILE A 168 -1.28 -4.05 -1.49
C ILE A 168 -2.62 -4.42 -2.13
N LEU A 169 -3.64 -3.58 -1.96
CA LEU A 169 -4.95 -3.81 -2.55
C LEU A 169 -4.91 -3.74 -4.07
N MET A 170 -4.16 -2.81 -4.67
CA MET A 170 -3.99 -2.71 -6.12
C MET A 170 -3.39 -4.00 -6.69
N ILE A 171 -2.28 -4.50 -6.13
CA ILE A 171 -1.65 -5.75 -6.59
C ILE A 171 -2.57 -6.96 -6.34
N LEU A 172 -3.27 -7.00 -5.20
CA LEU A 172 -4.27 -8.03 -4.92
C LEU A 172 -5.37 -8.03 -6.00
N GLY A 173 -5.90 -6.84 -6.34
CA GLY A 173 -6.89 -6.64 -7.39
C GLY A 173 -6.39 -7.13 -8.74
N LEU A 174 -5.17 -6.77 -9.13
CA LEU A 174 -4.56 -7.22 -10.39
C LEU A 174 -4.38 -8.75 -10.45
N ARG A 175 -3.97 -9.39 -9.36
CA ARG A 175 -3.91 -10.86 -9.27
C ARG A 175 -5.28 -11.51 -9.43
N HIS A 176 -6.33 -10.86 -8.93
CA HIS A 176 -7.71 -11.33 -9.13
C HIS A 176 -8.17 -11.15 -10.59
N VAL A 177 -7.79 -10.05 -11.23
CA VAL A 177 -8.06 -9.82 -12.67
C VAL A 177 -7.37 -10.87 -13.54
N GLU A 178 -6.11 -11.23 -13.24
CA GLU A 178 -5.40 -12.31 -13.96
C GLU A 178 -6.18 -13.64 -13.90
N LYS A 179 -6.71 -13.99 -12.71
CA LYS A 179 -7.54 -15.19 -12.53
C LYS A 179 -8.85 -15.11 -13.29
N LEU A 180 -9.50 -13.94 -13.31
CA LEU A 180 -10.73 -13.70 -14.05
C LEU A 180 -10.56 -13.87 -15.56
N GLN A 181 -9.41 -13.45 -16.10
CA GLN A 181 -9.08 -13.65 -17.51
C GLN A 181 -8.92 -15.13 -17.87
N GLN A 182 -8.40 -15.95 -16.96
CA GLN A 182 -8.28 -17.40 -17.16
C GLN A 182 -9.63 -18.11 -17.02
N LYS A 183 -10.44 -17.71 -16.03
CA LYS A 183 -11.76 -18.27 -15.78
C LYS A 183 -12.67 -17.22 -15.16
N TYR A 184 -13.69 -16.82 -15.91
CA TYR A 184 -14.67 -15.86 -15.42
C TYR A 184 -15.49 -16.44 -14.26
N SER A 185 -15.74 -15.60 -13.26
CA SER A 185 -16.65 -15.88 -12.15
C SER A 185 -17.24 -14.57 -11.67
N VAL A 186 -18.57 -14.47 -11.63
CA VAL A 186 -19.28 -13.27 -11.18
C VAL A 186 -18.85 -12.88 -9.76
N ARG A 187 -18.66 -13.87 -8.86
CA ARG A 187 -18.19 -13.62 -7.50
C ARG A 187 -16.81 -12.98 -7.47
N SER A 188 -15.88 -13.50 -8.28
CA SER A 188 -14.53 -12.94 -8.37
C SER A 188 -14.53 -11.56 -9.04
N PHE A 189 -15.44 -11.33 -10.00
CA PHE A 189 -15.60 -10.03 -10.64
C PHE A 189 -16.10 -8.98 -9.66
N LEU A 190 -17.17 -9.28 -8.91
CA LEU A 190 -17.68 -8.39 -7.86
C LEU A 190 -16.62 -8.12 -6.78
N PHE A 191 -15.82 -9.13 -6.43
CA PHE A 191 -14.71 -8.95 -5.49
C PHE A 191 -13.63 -8.01 -6.05
N SER A 192 -13.28 -8.12 -7.34
CA SER A 192 -12.38 -7.15 -8.00
C SER A 192 -12.96 -5.73 -8.01
N VAL A 193 -14.26 -5.58 -8.31
CA VAL A 193 -14.94 -4.26 -8.26
C VAL A 193 -14.84 -3.66 -6.85
N LEU A 194 -15.08 -4.45 -5.82
CA LEU A 194 -14.95 -4.00 -4.43
C LEU A 194 -13.51 -3.56 -4.11
N ILE A 195 -12.50 -4.35 -4.48
CA ILE A 195 -11.09 -4.03 -4.23
C ILE A 195 -10.70 -2.72 -4.92
N PHE A 196 -11.01 -2.56 -6.20
CA PHE A 196 -10.62 -1.35 -6.93
C PHE A 196 -11.48 -0.14 -6.56
N GLY A 197 -12.75 -0.34 -6.20
CA GLY A 197 -13.64 0.72 -5.75
C GLY A 197 -13.20 1.34 -4.42
N ILE A 198 -12.78 0.52 -3.45
CA ILE A 198 -12.34 1.02 -2.14
C ILE A 198 -10.98 1.74 -2.18
N LEU A 199 -10.19 1.56 -3.25
CA LEU A 199 -8.89 2.25 -3.37
C LEU A 199 -9.02 3.77 -3.29
N ILE A 200 -10.11 4.35 -3.81
CA ILE A 200 -10.29 5.81 -3.77
C ILE A 200 -10.39 6.33 -2.33
N GLU A 201 -11.00 5.55 -1.44
CA GLU A 201 -11.14 5.87 -0.02
C GLU A 201 -9.86 5.61 0.78
N ILE A 202 -8.89 4.89 0.23
CA ILE A 202 -7.60 4.65 0.90
C ILE A 202 -6.56 5.66 0.38
N LYS A 203 -6.48 5.82 -0.93
CA LYS A 203 -5.60 6.77 -1.61
C LYS A 203 -6.17 7.07 -3.00
N ALA A 204 -6.73 8.28 -3.20
CA ALA A 204 -7.37 8.65 -4.46
C ALA A 204 -6.52 8.40 -5.70
N TYR A 205 -5.22 8.76 -5.68
CA TYR A 205 -4.34 8.53 -6.82
C TYR A 205 -4.24 7.05 -7.21
N ALA A 206 -4.18 6.13 -6.24
CA ALA A 206 -4.16 4.70 -6.53
C ALA A 206 -5.49 4.25 -7.15
N GLY A 207 -6.62 4.75 -6.64
CA GLY A 207 -7.95 4.46 -7.18
C GLY A 207 -8.13 4.98 -8.61
N ILE A 208 -7.87 6.27 -8.83
CA ILE A 208 -8.04 6.92 -10.14
C ILE A 208 -7.14 6.26 -11.19
N LEU A 209 -5.86 6.04 -10.88
CA LEU A 209 -4.93 5.42 -11.83
C LEU A 209 -5.32 3.97 -12.13
N SER A 210 -5.71 3.19 -11.11
CA SER A 210 -6.11 1.79 -11.31
C SER A 210 -7.38 1.67 -12.12
N LEU A 211 -8.43 2.45 -11.78
CA LEU A 211 -9.70 2.42 -12.50
C LEU A 211 -9.54 2.95 -13.93
N GLY A 212 -8.78 4.02 -14.12
CA GLY A 212 -8.45 4.55 -15.44
C GLY A 212 -7.70 3.53 -16.30
N ALA A 213 -6.68 2.87 -15.75
CA ALA A 213 -5.94 1.82 -16.46
C ALA A 213 -6.83 0.63 -16.83
N LEU A 214 -7.72 0.19 -15.92
CA LEU A 214 -8.67 -0.89 -16.20
C LEU A 214 -9.69 -0.50 -17.27
N PHE A 215 -10.18 0.74 -17.25
CA PHE A 215 -11.09 1.27 -18.26
C PHE A 215 -10.43 1.28 -19.64
N VAL A 216 -9.23 1.86 -19.76
CA VAL A 216 -8.45 1.88 -21.01
C VAL A 216 -8.15 0.46 -21.50
N SER A 217 -7.72 -0.43 -20.60
CA SER A 217 -7.47 -1.83 -20.94
C SER A 217 -8.72 -2.55 -21.42
N GLY A 218 -9.87 -2.28 -20.80
CA GLY A 218 -11.17 -2.83 -21.19
C GLY A 218 -11.60 -2.38 -22.59
N ILE A 219 -11.38 -1.11 -22.93
CA ILE A 219 -11.59 -0.60 -24.30
C ILE A 219 -10.63 -1.30 -25.26
N TYR A 220 -9.33 -1.28 -24.96
CA TYR A 220 -8.28 -1.84 -25.83
C TYR A 220 -8.57 -3.29 -26.24
N ILE A 221 -8.98 -4.13 -25.30
CA ILE A 221 -9.32 -5.55 -25.56
C ILE A 221 -10.53 -5.71 -26.50
N ARG A 222 -11.41 -4.71 -26.59
CA ARG A 222 -12.62 -4.73 -27.42
C ARG A 222 -12.44 -4.07 -28.78
N VAL A 223 -11.37 -3.31 -29.01
CA VAL A 223 -11.10 -2.67 -30.30
C VAL A 223 -10.51 -3.72 -31.26
N PRO A 224 -11.11 -3.90 -32.46
CA PRO A 224 -10.54 -4.78 -33.47
C PRO A 224 -9.12 -4.34 -33.89
N ALA A 225 -8.23 -5.30 -34.12
CA ALA A 225 -6.84 -5.01 -34.53
C ALA A 225 -6.74 -4.13 -35.79
N SER A 226 -7.74 -4.21 -36.68
CA SER A 226 -7.84 -3.37 -37.88
C SER A 226 -8.03 -1.88 -37.57
N VAL A 227 -8.71 -1.54 -36.48
CA VAL A 227 -8.93 -0.14 -36.06
C VAL A 227 -7.69 0.40 -35.36
N LEU A 228 -6.99 -0.42 -34.57
CA LEU A 228 -5.72 -0.03 -33.94
C LEU A 228 -4.65 0.29 -35.00
N ALA A 229 -4.59 -0.47 -36.09
CA ALA A 229 -3.64 -0.25 -37.18
C ALA A 229 -3.83 1.10 -37.89
N LEU A 230 -5.06 1.61 -37.96
CA LEU A 230 -5.38 2.91 -38.57
C LEU A 230 -4.95 4.12 -37.71
N ILE A 231 -4.78 3.92 -36.40
CA ILE A 231 -4.41 4.97 -35.43
C ILE A 231 -2.89 4.95 -35.17
N SER A 232 -2.18 3.92 -35.64
CA SER A 232 -0.73 3.74 -35.45
C SER A 232 0.14 4.46 -36.50
N ILE A 233 -0.43 5.42 -37.25
CA ILE A 233 0.24 6.22 -38.29
C ILE A 233 0.55 7.60 -37.72
#